data_AF-A0A2J4YJK9-F1
#
_entry.id   AF-A0A2J4YJK9-F1
#
_cell.length_a   1.000
_cell.length_b   1.000
_cell.length_c   1.000
_cell.angle_alpha   90.00
_cell.angle_beta   90.00
_cell.angle_gamma   90.00
#
_symmetry.space_group_name_H-M   'P 1'
#
loop_
_entity.id
_entity.type
_entity.pdbx_description
1 polymer ?
#
loop_
_entity_poly.entity_id
_entity_poly.type
_entity_poly.pdbx_seq_one_letter_code
_entity_poly.pdbx_strand_id
1 'polypeptide(L)'
;NQVNNMLLARPAMSRGGLPADPRPSSVSAGTVCWPGGQNLPAGDANCRRRLATWLLDESQPPTLLLPGQEGIRGIRFPVWLNEKGLRVAADCPGAVEKSLDVWPLPLEPWLPAGERRRVRLPAVSAACPPVQTADAAPLVLSGLREGAVVKRLPGEQKVMLPLQTTGGEGRRWWFLNGEPLQAEGAGATLNIDRPDRYQLVVMDEAGQIVAANFTVQ
;
A
#
# COMPACT_ATOMS: atom_id res chain seq x y z
N ASN A 1 -30.39 11.18 -15.04
CA ASN A 1 -29.81 11.89 -13.86
C ASN A 1 -29.50 13.34 -14.21
N GLN A 2 -30.60 14.08 -14.45
CA GLN A 2 -30.67 15.50 -14.78
C GLN A 2 -31.14 16.26 -13.54
N VAL A 3 -30.34 16.29 -12.47
CA VAL A 3 -30.73 16.98 -11.24
C VAL A 3 -29.53 17.69 -10.63
N ASN A 4 -28.94 18.62 -11.39
CA ASN A 4 -28.01 19.60 -10.80
C ASN A 4 -28.13 21.02 -11.40
N ASN A 5 -29.14 21.27 -12.26
CA ASN A 5 -29.32 22.54 -12.97
C ASN A 5 -30.53 23.37 -12.50
N MET A 6 -31.15 23.06 -11.36
CA MET A 6 -32.36 23.76 -10.89
C MET A 6 -32.16 24.66 -9.66
N LEU A 7 -30.92 24.98 -9.26
CA LEU A 7 -30.63 25.96 -8.21
C LEU A 7 -29.99 27.27 -8.70
N LEU A 8 -30.02 27.56 -10.00
CA LEU A 8 -29.73 28.91 -10.51
C LEU A 8 -30.99 29.77 -10.48
N ALA A 9 -31.48 30.04 -9.27
CA ALA A 9 -32.46 31.09 -9.03
C ALA A 9 -31.77 32.45 -9.19
N ARG A 10 -32.01 33.10 -10.34
CA ARG A 10 -31.99 34.56 -10.59
C ARG A 10 -30.81 35.36 -9.98
N PRO A 11 -29.78 35.74 -10.77
CA PRO A 11 -28.89 36.84 -10.40
C PRO A 11 -29.58 38.16 -10.79
N ALA A 12 -30.52 38.60 -9.96
CA ALA A 12 -31.02 39.97 -10.04
C ALA A 12 -30.95 40.57 -8.63
N MET A 13 -30.08 41.57 -8.49
CA MET A 13 -29.97 42.50 -7.36
C MET A 13 -29.17 42.03 -6.13
N SER A 14 -27.85 41.95 -6.28
CA SER A 14 -26.90 42.35 -5.24
C SER A 14 -25.92 43.35 -5.85
N ARG A 15 -25.73 44.52 -5.23
CA ARG A 15 -24.70 45.53 -5.57
C ARG A 15 -23.29 45.09 -5.11
N GLY A 16 -22.98 43.83 -5.32
CA GLY A 16 -21.69 43.21 -5.07
C GLY A 16 -21.72 41.95 -5.89
N GLY A 17 -20.80 41.85 -6.86
CA GLY A 17 -20.71 40.70 -7.76
C GLY A 17 -20.65 39.38 -7.02
N LEU A 18 -20.71 38.26 -7.76
CA LEU A 18 -20.46 36.95 -7.17
C LEU A 18 -19.20 37.03 -6.29
N PRO A 19 -19.25 36.52 -5.04
CA PRO A 19 -18.09 36.54 -4.16
C PRO A 19 -16.89 35.98 -4.93
N ALA A 20 -15.83 36.79 -5.04
CA ALA A 20 -14.59 36.31 -5.63
C ALA A 20 -14.10 35.15 -4.78
N ASP A 21 -13.73 34.05 -5.43
CA ASP A 21 -13.12 32.91 -4.73
C ASP A 21 -11.91 33.46 -3.95
N PRO A 22 -11.89 33.36 -2.60
CA PRO A 22 -10.85 33.98 -1.78
C PRO A 22 -9.49 33.31 -1.93
N ARG A 23 -9.39 32.30 -2.81
CA ARG A 23 -8.19 31.54 -3.07
C ARG A 23 -7.07 32.44 -3.64
N PRO A 24 -5.84 32.37 -3.09
CA PRO A 24 -4.68 33.05 -3.65
C PRO A 24 -4.41 32.64 -5.10
N SER A 25 -3.80 33.53 -5.89
CA SER A 25 -3.41 33.25 -7.28
C SER A 25 -2.40 32.11 -7.42
N SER A 26 -1.65 31.80 -6.35
CA SER A 26 -0.72 30.67 -6.30
C SER A 26 -1.43 29.32 -6.17
N VAL A 27 -2.74 29.27 -5.89
CA VAL A 27 -3.44 27.99 -5.72
C VAL A 27 -4.36 27.71 -6.92
N SER A 28 -4.10 26.61 -7.61
CA SER A 28 -4.82 26.19 -8.82
C SER A 28 -5.45 24.80 -8.65
N ALA A 29 -6.51 24.52 -9.42
CA ALA A 29 -7.05 23.17 -9.50
C ALA A 29 -6.14 22.31 -10.35
N GLY A 30 -5.93 21.06 -9.95
CA GLY A 30 -5.14 20.08 -10.69
C GLY A 30 -5.69 18.67 -10.57
N THR A 31 -5.08 17.75 -11.31
CA THR A 31 -5.32 16.31 -11.18
C THR A 31 -3.99 15.60 -11.04
N VAL A 32 -3.88 14.70 -10.05
CA VAL A 32 -2.70 13.88 -9.82
C VAL A 32 -3.04 12.40 -9.95
N CYS A 33 -2.06 11.60 -10.33
CA CYS A 33 -2.18 10.15 -10.44
C CYS A 33 -1.51 9.47 -9.25
N TRP A 34 -2.29 8.67 -8.54
CA TRP A 34 -1.77 7.75 -7.53
C TRP A 34 -1.46 6.39 -8.15
N PRO A 35 -0.38 5.71 -7.69
CA PRO A 35 0.42 6.01 -6.50
C PRO A 35 1.62 6.96 -6.72
N GLY A 36 1.89 7.43 -7.94
CA GLY A 36 3.09 8.24 -8.24
C GLY A 36 3.09 9.67 -7.70
N GLY A 37 1.90 10.25 -7.42
CA GLY A 37 1.71 11.59 -6.86
C GLY A 37 1.70 12.73 -7.88
N GLN A 38 2.05 12.45 -9.14
CA GLN A 38 2.17 13.44 -10.21
C GLN A 38 1.09 13.21 -11.28
N ASN A 39 0.77 14.23 -12.08
CA ASN A 39 -0.10 14.05 -13.23
C ASN A 39 0.55 13.13 -14.28
N LEU A 40 -0.26 12.30 -14.94
CA LEU A 40 0.15 11.44 -16.05
C LEU A 40 -0.85 11.54 -17.20
N PRO A 41 -0.42 11.27 -18.46
CA PRO A 41 -1.32 11.28 -19.61
C PRO A 41 -2.56 10.40 -19.44
N ALA A 42 -3.62 10.72 -20.20
CA ALA A 42 -4.80 9.87 -20.27
C ALA A 42 -4.42 8.47 -20.79
N GLY A 43 -4.92 7.42 -20.13
CA GLY A 43 -4.61 6.03 -20.50
C GLY A 43 -3.28 5.49 -19.97
N ASP A 44 -2.47 6.30 -19.29
CA ASP A 44 -1.22 5.81 -18.68
C ASP A 44 -1.50 4.70 -17.64
N ALA A 45 -0.81 3.56 -17.78
CA ALA A 45 -1.01 2.37 -16.96
C ALA A 45 -0.53 2.54 -15.50
N ASN A 46 0.36 3.51 -15.24
CA ASN A 46 0.84 3.86 -13.90
C ASN A 46 -0.12 4.80 -13.17
N CYS A 47 -1.07 5.41 -13.88
CA CYS A 47 -2.15 6.17 -13.25
C CYS A 47 -3.29 5.25 -12.77
N ARG A 48 -3.11 4.64 -11.59
CA ARG A 48 -4.10 3.71 -11.00
C ARG A 48 -5.35 4.45 -10.53
N ARG A 49 -5.17 5.63 -9.93
CA ARG A 49 -6.27 6.48 -9.46
C ARG A 49 -6.01 7.94 -9.77
N ARG A 50 -6.94 8.58 -10.50
CA ARG A 50 -6.93 10.04 -10.73
C ARG A 50 -7.66 10.73 -9.59
N LEU A 51 -7.00 11.72 -8.98
CA LEU A 51 -7.56 12.53 -7.91
C LEU A 51 -7.53 14.00 -8.31
N ALA A 52 -8.68 14.66 -8.26
CA ALA A 52 -8.74 16.11 -8.31
C ALA A 52 -8.18 16.69 -7.00
N THR A 53 -7.33 17.71 -7.11
CA THR A 53 -6.66 18.34 -5.96
C THR A 53 -6.46 19.83 -6.19
N TRP A 54 -6.07 20.53 -5.13
CA TRP A 54 -5.49 21.88 -5.21
C TRP A 54 -3.97 21.77 -5.27
N LEU A 55 -3.33 22.60 -6.09
CA LEU A 55 -1.89 22.72 -6.24
C LEU A 55 -1.45 24.10 -5.77
N LEU A 56 -0.38 24.18 -4.99
CA LEU A 56 0.28 25.43 -4.64
C LEU A 56 1.45 25.64 -5.60
N ASP A 57 1.50 26.78 -6.27
CA ASP A 57 2.51 27.11 -7.29
C ASP A 57 2.67 25.98 -8.33
N GLU A 58 1.53 25.39 -8.72
CA GLU A 58 1.44 24.23 -9.63
C GLU A 58 2.22 22.97 -9.17
N SER A 59 2.65 22.94 -7.91
CA SER A 59 3.56 21.92 -7.36
C SER A 59 2.90 20.54 -7.26
N GLN A 60 3.57 19.53 -7.82
CA GLN A 60 3.17 18.13 -7.78
C GLN A 60 4.35 17.26 -7.33
N PRO A 61 4.59 17.17 -6.01
CA PRO A 61 5.67 16.34 -5.49
C PRO A 61 5.38 14.86 -5.79
N PRO A 62 6.41 14.06 -6.12
CA PRO A 62 6.24 12.62 -6.19
C PRO A 62 5.88 12.07 -4.80
N THR A 63 5.25 10.91 -4.76
CA THR A 63 4.97 10.22 -3.49
C THR A 63 6.27 9.98 -2.72
N LEU A 64 6.35 10.56 -1.53
CA LEU A 64 7.50 10.44 -0.65
C LEU A 64 7.49 9.09 0.04
N LEU A 65 8.64 8.43 0.03
CA LEU A 65 8.86 7.18 0.74
C LEU A 65 9.32 7.48 2.16
N LEU A 66 8.65 6.87 3.13
CA LEU A 66 9.11 6.89 4.52
C LEU A 66 10.17 5.80 4.72
N PRO A 67 11.26 6.08 5.46
CA PRO A 67 12.26 5.07 5.79
C PRO A 67 11.64 3.81 6.40
N GLY A 68 12.08 2.65 5.94
CA GLY A 68 11.63 1.36 6.44
C GLY A 68 10.28 0.85 5.90
N GLN A 69 9.61 1.60 5.01
CA GLN A 69 8.34 1.19 4.41
C GLN A 69 8.49 0.49 3.05
N GLU A 70 9.63 0.68 2.37
CA GLU A 70 9.91 0.11 1.06
C GLU A 70 11.36 -0.36 0.96
N GLY A 71 11.64 -1.19 -0.05
CA GLY A 71 13.01 -1.49 -0.49
C GLY A 71 13.62 -0.32 -1.28
N ILE A 72 14.84 -0.48 -1.76
CA ILE A 72 15.62 0.56 -2.47
C ILE A 72 14.86 1.06 -3.71
N ARG A 73 14.12 0.18 -4.39
CA ARG A 73 13.31 0.53 -5.58
C ARG A 73 12.08 1.39 -5.28
N GLY A 74 11.60 1.41 -4.03
CA GLY A 74 10.43 2.18 -3.67
C GLY A 74 9.16 1.79 -4.44
N ILE A 75 8.36 2.80 -4.78
CA ILE A 75 7.12 2.62 -5.56
C ILE A 75 7.31 2.63 -7.07
N ARG A 76 8.44 3.10 -7.59
CA ARG A 76 8.77 3.09 -9.02
C ARG A 76 9.57 1.83 -9.31
N PHE A 77 8.86 0.74 -9.57
CA PHE A 77 9.43 -0.59 -9.55
C PHE A 77 9.93 -1.00 -10.95
N PRO A 78 11.24 -1.10 -11.20
CA PRO A 78 11.77 -1.57 -12.48
C PRO A 78 11.55 -3.07 -12.64
N VAL A 79 11.05 -3.46 -13.82
CA VAL A 79 10.89 -4.85 -14.26
C VAL A 79 11.44 -5.02 -15.66
N TRP A 80 12.05 -6.16 -15.93
CA TRP A 80 12.42 -6.56 -17.29
C TRP A 80 11.38 -7.52 -17.81
N LEU A 81 10.82 -7.22 -18.99
CA LEU A 81 9.81 -8.05 -19.63
C LEU A 81 10.36 -8.63 -20.92
N ASN A 82 10.06 -9.89 -21.18
CA ASN A 82 10.27 -10.47 -22.50
C ASN A 82 9.13 -10.10 -23.47
N GLU A 83 9.23 -10.57 -24.71
CA GLU A 83 8.22 -10.34 -25.77
C GLU A 83 6.81 -10.84 -25.40
N LYS A 84 6.71 -11.84 -24.51
CA LYS A 84 5.44 -12.38 -24.00
C LYS A 84 4.87 -11.57 -22.83
N GLY A 85 5.55 -10.49 -22.41
CA GLY A 85 5.17 -9.67 -21.26
C GLY A 85 5.44 -10.32 -19.89
N LEU A 86 6.21 -11.41 -19.85
CA LEU A 86 6.59 -12.07 -18.59
C LEU A 86 7.82 -11.41 -18.00
N ARG A 87 7.87 -11.30 -16.68
CA ARG A 87 9.05 -10.81 -15.95
C ARG A 87 10.21 -11.79 -16.12
N VAL A 88 11.37 -11.27 -16.49
CA VAL A 88 12.62 -12.00 -16.70
C VAL A 88 13.78 -11.32 -15.97
N ALA A 89 14.93 -11.99 -15.87
CA ALA A 89 16.16 -11.31 -15.48
C ALA A 89 16.62 -10.30 -16.55
N ALA A 90 17.44 -9.33 -16.13
CA ALA A 90 17.86 -8.22 -16.98
C ALA A 90 18.77 -8.64 -18.14
N ASP A 91 19.50 -9.74 -17.97
CA ASP A 91 20.43 -10.34 -18.93
C ASP A 91 19.77 -11.36 -19.88
N CYS A 92 18.46 -11.62 -19.71
CA CYS A 92 17.74 -12.52 -20.61
C CYS A 92 17.60 -11.92 -22.02
N PRO A 93 17.71 -12.73 -23.10
CA PRO A 93 17.51 -12.25 -24.46
C PRO A 93 16.14 -11.58 -24.66
N GLY A 94 16.13 -10.39 -25.27
CA GLY A 94 14.90 -9.64 -25.54
C GLY A 94 14.26 -9.01 -24.30
N ALA A 95 14.96 -8.96 -23.17
CA ALA A 95 14.52 -8.26 -21.97
C ALA A 95 14.44 -6.75 -22.22
N VAL A 96 13.26 -6.17 -22.01
CA VAL A 96 13.02 -4.72 -22.08
C VAL A 96 12.64 -4.21 -20.70
N GLU A 97 13.39 -3.24 -20.19
CA GLU A 97 13.06 -2.58 -18.93
C GLU A 97 11.76 -1.79 -19.06
N LYS A 98 10.88 -1.93 -18.06
CA LYS A 98 9.69 -1.12 -17.86
C LYS A 98 9.61 -0.67 -16.42
N SER A 99 9.21 0.57 -16.21
CA SER A 99 8.94 1.11 -14.87
C SER A 99 7.44 0.99 -14.56
N LEU A 100 7.12 0.29 -13.48
CA LEU A 100 5.75 0.13 -12.99
C LEU A 100 5.59 0.84 -11.65
N ASP A 101 4.60 1.73 -11.58
CA ASP A 101 4.21 2.33 -10.31
C ASP A 101 3.36 1.32 -9.52
N VAL A 102 3.81 1.02 -8.30
CA VAL A 102 3.14 0.13 -7.33
C VAL A 102 2.73 0.93 -6.10
N TRP A 103 1.66 0.51 -5.44
CA TRP A 103 1.26 1.14 -4.18
C TRP A 103 2.32 0.90 -3.10
N PRO A 104 2.51 1.84 -2.16
CA PRO A 104 3.34 1.63 -0.97
C PRO A 104 2.97 0.34 -0.23
N LEU A 105 3.95 -0.45 0.20
CA LEU A 105 3.77 -1.71 0.92
C LEU A 105 2.88 -1.58 2.15
N PRO A 106 2.96 -0.52 2.98
CA PRO A 106 2.03 -0.38 4.09
C PRO A 106 0.57 -0.38 3.64
N LEU A 107 0.26 0.07 2.43
CA LEU A 107 -1.11 0.09 1.92
C LEU A 107 -1.62 -1.27 1.44
N GLU A 108 -0.75 -2.23 1.11
CA GLU A 108 -1.11 -3.55 0.56
C GLU A 108 -2.28 -4.26 1.26
N PRO A 109 -2.34 -4.32 2.61
CA PRO A 109 -3.43 -5.00 3.31
C PRO A 109 -4.81 -4.35 3.07
N TRP A 110 -4.84 -3.05 2.78
CA TRP A 110 -6.06 -2.27 2.59
C TRP A 110 -6.43 -2.06 1.13
N LEU A 111 -5.59 -2.50 0.18
CA LEU A 111 -5.89 -2.39 -1.24
C LEU A 111 -6.90 -3.45 -1.71
N PRO A 112 -7.79 -3.09 -2.66
CA PRO A 112 -8.55 -4.07 -3.43
C PRO A 112 -7.63 -5.12 -4.05
N ALA A 113 -8.09 -6.37 -4.16
CA ALA A 113 -7.25 -7.49 -4.59
C ALA A 113 -6.54 -7.23 -5.94
N GLY A 114 -7.21 -6.55 -6.89
CA GLY A 114 -6.65 -6.21 -8.21
C GLY A 114 -5.62 -5.09 -8.22
N GLU A 115 -5.50 -4.31 -7.14
CA GLU A 115 -4.52 -3.22 -7.00
C GLU A 115 -3.27 -3.64 -6.24
N ARG A 116 -3.30 -4.81 -5.58
CA ARG A 116 -2.14 -5.33 -4.83
C ARG A 116 -0.94 -5.56 -5.75
N ARG A 117 0.26 -5.28 -5.25
CA ARG A 117 1.53 -5.38 -6.00
C ARG A 117 1.70 -6.73 -6.69
N ARG A 118 1.33 -7.83 -6.03
CA ARG A 118 1.41 -9.19 -6.60
C ARG A 118 0.59 -9.37 -7.88
N VAL A 119 -0.51 -8.63 -8.03
CA VAL A 119 -1.39 -8.66 -9.20
C VAL A 119 -0.94 -7.61 -10.22
N ARG A 120 -0.45 -6.47 -9.75
CA ARG A 120 0.08 -5.38 -10.60
C ARG A 120 1.31 -5.80 -11.40
N LEU A 121 2.19 -6.61 -10.81
CA LEU A 121 3.40 -7.10 -11.45
C LEU A 121 3.09 -8.28 -12.38
N PRO A 122 3.60 -8.31 -13.63
CA PRO A 122 3.38 -9.43 -14.53
C PRO A 122 3.92 -10.75 -13.97
N ALA A 123 3.42 -11.88 -14.50
CA ALA A 123 3.90 -13.21 -14.09
C ALA A 123 5.39 -13.40 -14.40
N VAL A 124 6.07 -14.22 -13.60
CA VAL A 124 7.49 -14.56 -13.78
C VAL A 124 7.64 -15.64 -14.86
N SER A 125 8.62 -15.46 -15.75
CA SER A 125 9.03 -16.49 -16.71
C SER A 125 9.72 -17.66 -16.01
N ALA A 126 9.28 -18.89 -16.26
CA ALA A 126 9.96 -20.09 -15.76
C ALA A 126 11.31 -20.36 -16.45
N ALA A 127 11.49 -19.86 -17.68
CA ALA A 127 12.70 -20.13 -18.48
C ALA A 127 13.90 -19.25 -18.08
N CYS A 128 13.63 -18.02 -17.65
CA CYS A 128 14.66 -17.04 -17.30
C CYS A 128 14.10 -16.12 -16.20
N PRO A 129 13.87 -16.64 -14.98
CA PRO A 129 13.24 -15.87 -13.91
C PRO A 129 14.14 -14.71 -13.45
N PRO A 130 13.57 -13.58 -12.99
CA PRO A 130 14.36 -12.52 -12.36
C PRO A 130 15.17 -13.08 -11.20
N VAL A 131 16.41 -12.62 -11.07
CA VAL A 131 17.24 -12.92 -9.90
C VAL A 131 16.54 -12.35 -8.66
N GLN A 132 16.37 -13.18 -7.62
CA GLN A 132 15.89 -12.70 -6.33
C GLN A 132 16.97 -11.79 -5.75
N THR A 133 16.78 -10.48 -5.88
CA THR A 133 17.70 -9.49 -5.30
C THR A 133 17.40 -9.35 -3.81
N ALA A 134 18.45 -9.28 -2.99
CA ALA A 134 18.43 -9.00 -1.54
C ALA A 134 17.99 -7.55 -1.22
N ASP A 135 16.98 -7.06 -1.92
CA ASP A 135 16.37 -5.74 -1.80
C ASP A 135 14.89 -5.89 -1.42
N ALA A 136 14.60 -6.86 -0.54
CA ALA A 136 13.30 -6.90 0.09
C ALA A 136 13.18 -5.74 1.06
N ALA A 137 12.01 -5.09 1.01
CA ALA A 137 11.64 -4.14 2.04
C ALA A 137 11.70 -4.79 3.43
N PRO A 138 11.91 -4.02 4.51
CA PRO A 138 11.90 -4.57 5.86
C PRO A 138 10.61 -5.33 6.18
N LEU A 139 10.72 -6.41 6.94
CA LEU A 139 9.58 -7.15 7.48
C LEU A 139 8.83 -6.29 8.50
N VAL A 140 7.59 -5.91 8.18
CA VAL A 140 6.74 -5.09 9.04
C VAL A 140 5.49 -5.84 9.44
N LEU A 141 5.16 -5.84 10.73
CA LEU A 141 3.92 -6.39 11.27
C LEU A 141 2.80 -5.33 11.26
N SER A 142 1.63 -5.72 10.76
CA SER A 142 0.39 -4.96 10.78
C SER A 142 -0.72 -5.73 11.51
N GLY A 143 -1.64 -4.99 12.13
CA GLY A 143 -2.73 -5.53 12.94
C GLY A 143 -2.47 -5.52 14.44
N LEU A 144 -1.20 -5.40 14.86
CA LEU A 144 -0.79 -5.30 16.25
C LEU A 144 0.42 -4.37 16.39
N ARG A 145 0.51 -3.66 17.51
CA ARG A 145 1.62 -2.76 17.85
C ARG A 145 2.19 -3.14 19.21
N GLU A 146 3.46 -2.81 19.41
CA GLU A 146 4.11 -2.93 20.72
C GLU A 146 3.31 -2.18 21.80
N GLY A 147 3.09 -2.82 22.93
CA GLY A 147 2.35 -2.29 24.08
C GLY A 147 0.83 -2.18 23.88
N ALA A 148 0.28 -2.71 22.79
CA ALA A 148 -1.17 -2.62 22.54
C ALA A 148 -1.99 -3.31 23.64
N VAL A 149 -3.13 -2.69 23.98
CA VAL A 149 -4.16 -3.30 24.84
C VAL A 149 -5.34 -3.68 23.97
N VAL A 150 -5.61 -4.97 23.83
CA VAL A 150 -6.68 -5.51 23.01
C VAL A 150 -7.83 -5.92 23.91
N LYS A 151 -9.04 -5.43 23.62
CA LYS A 151 -10.25 -5.73 24.38
C LYS A 151 -11.19 -6.61 23.57
N ARG A 152 -11.86 -7.53 24.26
CA ARG A 152 -12.98 -8.28 23.69
C ARG A 152 -14.14 -7.36 23.33
N LEU A 153 -14.87 -7.72 22.28
CA LEU A 153 -16.15 -7.10 21.98
C LEU A 153 -17.19 -7.50 23.05
N PRO A 154 -18.17 -6.65 23.35
CA PRO A 154 -19.24 -7.00 24.27
C PRO A 154 -19.95 -8.30 23.86
N GLY A 155 -20.05 -9.26 24.77
CA GLY A 155 -20.68 -10.57 24.53
C GLY A 155 -19.75 -11.64 23.95
N GLU A 156 -18.55 -11.28 23.50
CA GLU A 156 -17.58 -12.23 22.95
C GLU A 156 -16.65 -12.79 24.03
N GLN A 157 -16.40 -14.10 23.97
CA GLN A 157 -15.47 -14.77 24.89
C GLN A 157 -14.03 -14.75 24.40
N LYS A 158 -13.81 -14.47 23.11
CA LYS A 158 -12.51 -14.53 22.46
C LYS A 158 -12.23 -13.26 21.65
N VAL A 159 -10.97 -12.91 21.55
CA VAL A 159 -10.46 -11.92 20.59
C VAL A 159 -10.03 -12.66 19.33
N MET A 160 -10.55 -12.23 18.19
CA MET A 160 -10.03 -12.61 16.87
C MET A 160 -9.20 -11.45 16.34
N LEU A 161 -7.87 -11.63 16.28
CA LEU A 161 -6.95 -10.59 15.84
C LEU A 161 -6.34 -10.95 14.48
N PRO A 162 -6.77 -10.30 13.38
CA PRO A 162 -6.14 -10.49 12.08
C PRO A 162 -4.79 -9.78 12.05
N LEU A 163 -3.77 -10.52 11.60
CA LEU A 163 -2.39 -10.06 11.48
C LEU A 163 -1.94 -10.21 10.04
N GLN A 164 -1.08 -9.30 9.60
CA GLN A 164 -0.44 -9.34 8.28
C GLN A 164 1.00 -8.88 8.40
N THR A 165 1.87 -9.41 7.55
CA THR A 165 3.22 -8.88 7.33
C THR A 165 3.36 -8.31 5.93
N THR A 166 4.08 -7.20 5.80
CA THR A 166 4.52 -6.64 4.52
C THR A 166 6.05 -6.57 4.50
N GLY A 167 6.63 -6.44 3.30
CA GLY A 167 8.08 -6.62 3.14
C GLY A 167 8.55 -8.01 3.57
N GLY A 168 9.84 -8.21 3.78
CA GLY A 168 10.47 -9.49 4.11
C GLY A 168 10.54 -10.47 2.94
N GLU A 169 11.34 -11.52 3.10
CA GLU A 169 11.65 -12.51 2.07
C GLU A 169 11.04 -13.89 2.35
N GLY A 170 10.64 -14.58 1.27
CA GLY A 170 10.35 -16.01 1.34
C GLY A 170 9.21 -16.42 2.28
N ARG A 171 9.39 -17.48 3.04
CA ARG A 171 8.38 -17.98 4.00
C ARG A 171 8.32 -17.14 5.28
N ARG A 172 7.18 -17.12 5.97
CA ARG A 172 7.01 -16.55 7.32
C ARG A 172 6.77 -17.66 8.34
N TRP A 173 7.36 -17.52 9.51
CA TRP A 173 7.12 -18.34 10.69
C TRP A 173 6.59 -17.45 11.81
N TRP A 174 5.47 -17.85 12.41
CA TRP A 174 4.75 -17.08 13.41
C TRP A 174 4.80 -17.80 14.75
N PHE A 175 5.03 -17.07 15.84
CA PHE A 175 5.11 -17.62 17.19
C PHE A 175 4.33 -16.76 18.18
N LEU A 176 3.56 -17.38 19.06
CA LEU A 176 2.89 -16.73 20.19
C LEU A 176 3.47 -17.28 21.49
N ASN A 177 4.12 -16.43 22.28
CA ASN A 177 4.82 -16.83 23.50
C ASN A 177 5.84 -17.97 23.28
N GLY A 178 6.51 -17.98 22.12
CA GLY A 178 7.47 -19.01 21.72
C GLY A 178 6.85 -20.25 21.07
N GLU A 179 5.53 -20.43 21.14
CA GLU A 179 4.85 -21.56 20.51
C GLU A 179 4.52 -21.27 19.04
N PRO A 180 4.81 -22.19 18.10
CA PRO A 180 4.56 -21.96 16.69
C PRO A 180 3.06 -21.92 16.38
N LEU A 181 2.66 -20.95 15.56
CA LEU A 181 1.29 -20.83 15.05
C LEU A 181 1.17 -21.54 13.71
N GLN A 182 0.05 -22.23 13.49
CA GLN A 182 -0.31 -22.74 12.18
C GLN A 182 -0.87 -21.60 11.32
N ALA A 183 0.03 -20.92 10.60
CA ALA A 183 -0.29 -19.87 9.66
C ALA A 183 0.50 -20.10 8.36
N GLU A 184 -0.15 -19.83 7.23
CA GLU A 184 0.47 -19.94 5.91
C GLU A 184 0.75 -18.56 5.33
N GLY A 185 2.04 -18.29 5.06
CA GLY A 185 2.46 -17.07 4.37
C GLY A 185 2.38 -15.81 5.24
N ALA A 186 2.08 -14.69 4.58
CA ALA A 186 2.19 -13.34 5.16
C ALA A 186 1.04 -12.94 6.10
N GLY A 187 0.15 -13.86 6.49
CA GLY A 187 -1.01 -13.55 7.31
C GLY A 187 -1.28 -14.60 8.37
N ALA A 188 -1.81 -14.17 9.51
CA ALA A 188 -2.23 -15.03 10.60
C ALA A 188 -3.49 -14.47 11.27
N THR A 189 -4.22 -15.30 12.01
CA THR A 189 -5.30 -14.84 12.89
C THR A 189 -5.09 -15.45 14.27
N LEU A 190 -4.92 -14.60 15.28
CA LEU A 190 -4.85 -15.06 16.67
C LEU A 190 -6.26 -15.19 17.22
N ASN A 191 -6.52 -16.32 17.87
CA ASN A 191 -7.73 -16.56 18.65
C ASN A 191 -7.32 -16.65 20.12
N ILE A 192 -7.57 -15.59 20.89
CA ILE A 192 -7.15 -15.49 22.29
C ILE A 192 -8.37 -15.41 23.19
N ASP A 193 -8.48 -16.32 24.14
CA ASP A 193 -9.59 -16.43 25.09
C ASP A 193 -9.20 -16.01 26.52
N ARG A 194 -7.91 -16.06 26.84
CA ARG A 194 -7.38 -15.73 28.16
C ARG A 194 -6.88 -14.28 28.22
N PRO A 195 -7.30 -13.49 29.23
CA PRO A 195 -6.68 -12.21 29.53
C PRO A 195 -5.28 -12.44 30.10
N ASP A 196 -4.26 -12.01 29.38
CA ASP A 196 -2.87 -12.09 29.80
C ASP A 196 -1.99 -11.15 28.95
N ARG A 197 -0.69 -11.14 29.25
CA ARG A 197 0.36 -10.59 28.40
C ARG A 197 0.81 -11.63 27.39
N TYR A 198 0.99 -11.17 26.17
CA TYR A 198 1.38 -11.99 25.04
C TYR A 198 2.54 -11.34 24.29
N GLN A 199 3.41 -12.16 23.74
CA GLN A 199 4.44 -11.79 22.80
C GLN A 199 4.16 -12.51 21.47
N LEU A 200 4.01 -11.73 20.41
CA LEU A 200 3.97 -12.23 19.05
C LEU A 200 5.34 -12.01 18.39
N VAL A 201 5.87 -13.04 17.73
CA VAL A 201 7.09 -12.95 16.93
C VAL A 201 6.81 -13.48 15.53
N VAL A 202 7.30 -12.78 14.52
CA VAL A 202 7.30 -13.25 13.12
C VAL A 202 8.72 -13.18 12.59
N MET A 203 9.14 -14.26 11.94
CA MET A 203 10.43 -14.37 11.28
C MET A 203 10.24 -14.71 9.80
N ASP A 204 11.10 -14.18 8.94
CA ASP A 204 11.12 -14.49 7.50
C ASP A 204 12.33 -15.38 7.10
N GLU A 205 12.38 -15.79 5.84
CA GLU A 205 13.39 -16.72 5.31
C GLU A 205 14.81 -16.14 5.28
N ALA A 206 14.92 -14.81 5.23
CA ALA A 206 16.19 -14.10 5.34
C ALA A 206 16.62 -13.87 6.80
N GLY A 207 15.84 -14.33 7.78
CA GLY A 207 16.13 -14.18 9.21
C GLY A 207 15.77 -12.81 9.78
N GLN A 208 14.99 -11.99 9.06
CA GLN A 208 14.42 -10.77 9.65
C GLN A 208 13.37 -11.16 10.69
N ILE A 209 13.33 -10.40 11.78
CA ILE A 209 12.41 -10.66 12.89
C ILE A 209 11.67 -9.37 13.23
N VAL A 210 10.35 -9.49 13.44
CA VAL A 210 9.52 -8.46 14.06
C VAL A 210 8.79 -9.06 15.26
N ALA A 211 8.79 -8.34 16.37
CA ALA A 211 8.14 -8.75 17.61
C ALA A 211 7.19 -7.65 18.11
N ALA A 212 6.11 -8.07 18.77
CA ALA A 212 5.19 -7.18 19.45
C ALA A 212 4.70 -7.81 20.76
N ASN A 213 4.91 -7.13 21.88
CA ASN A 213 4.29 -7.47 23.16
C ASN A 213 2.96 -6.72 23.30
N PHE A 214 1.92 -7.38 23.82
CA PHE A 214 0.59 -6.81 23.97
C PHE A 214 -0.15 -7.45 25.15
N THR A 215 -1.26 -6.84 25.58
CA THR A 215 -2.10 -7.35 26.66
C THR A 215 -3.53 -7.55 26.16
N VAL A 216 -4.16 -8.65 26.55
CA VAL A 216 -5.59 -8.91 26.29
C VAL A 216 -6.40 -8.70 27.56
N GLN A 217 -7.55 -8.02 27.43
CA GLN A 217 -8.50 -7.71 28.52
C GLN A 217 -9.93 -8.15 28.18
#